data_AF-A0A953Q441-F1
#
_entry.id   AF-A0A953Q441-F1
#
_cell.length_a   1.000
_cell.length_b   1.000
_cell.length_c   1.000
_cell.angle_alpha   90.00
_cell.angle_beta   90.00
_cell.angle_gamma   90.00
#
_symmetry.space_group_name_H-M   'P 1'
#
loop_
_entity.id
_entity.type
_entity.pdbx_description
1 polymer ?
#
loop_
_entity_poly.entity_id
_entity_poly.type
_entity_poly.pdbx_seq_one_letter_code
_entity_poly.pdbx_strand_id
1 'polypeptide(L)'
;MTRFSAASKFAFLFGVSLVAGWRPLADTINLSLSNEEYTHILLILPLVVALIALDRHILKSQPEAGFQGGVALLMASAAVVTLVRWGPGFHPDVQLSLAMLALVLWWVGAFVFCFGSEVSRSLLFPLCFLLWLVPFPTFILDWIIRLLQRGSAFTAWLLFESVGIPVSQDGLFLTVPGVTLEVAKECSSIRSSLILIVTTMVMAQLFLRSPWRKTLVIAAAVPLSVVKNGLRIFTIAMLGTRVDPGYLTGRFHHNGGVVFLLVALIVVFVLLWILRRGEGQASIAARFGSVVPLESTHD
;
A
#
# COMPACT_ATOMS: atom_id res chain seq x y z
N MET A 1 32.15 -2.06 20.18
CA MET A 1 31.74 -3.48 20.27
C MET A 1 30.21 -3.70 20.38
N THR A 2 29.35 -2.69 20.26
CA THR A 2 27.90 -2.78 20.52
C THR A 2 27.01 -3.13 19.31
N ARG A 3 27.48 -2.91 18.07
CA ARG A 3 26.67 -3.11 16.84
C ARG A 3 26.32 -4.57 16.54
N PHE A 4 27.30 -5.46 16.72
CA PHE A 4 27.08 -6.91 16.60
C PHE A 4 26.10 -7.42 17.67
N SER A 5 25.94 -6.72 18.79
CA SER A 5 24.96 -7.07 19.82
C SER A 5 23.54 -6.72 19.37
N ALA A 6 23.31 -5.52 18.81
CA ALA A 6 21.98 -5.08 18.39
C ALA A 6 21.41 -5.90 17.22
N ALA A 7 22.20 -6.11 16.15
CA ALA A 7 21.77 -6.89 15.00
C ALA A 7 21.53 -8.37 15.37
N SER A 8 22.40 -8.96 16.21
CA SER A 8 22.21 -10.33 16.69
C SER A 8 20.98 -10.47 17.59
N LYS A 9 20.72 -9.49 18.48
CA LYS A 9 19.48 -9.46 19.29
C LYS A 9 18.25 -9.37 18.41
N PHE A 10 18.27 -8.50 17.40
CA PHE A 10 17.15 -8.38 16.46
C PHE A 10 16.94 -9.69 15.68
N ALA A 11 18.02 -10.29 15.15
CA ALA A 11 17.95 -11.56 14.44
C ALA A 11 17.38 -12.69 15.33
N PHE A 12 17.77 -12.73 16.61
CA PHE A 12 17.21 -13.67 17.58
C PHE A 12 15.71 -13.43 17.82
N LEU A 13 15.31 -12.19 18.13
CA LEU A 13 13.89 -11.84 18.36
C LEU A 13 13.02 -12.08 17.12
N PHE A 14 13.56 -11.80 15.94
CA PHE A 14 12.92 -12.06 14.66
C PHE A 14 12.78 -13.58 14.41
N GLY A 15 13.84 -14.35 14.62
CA GLY A 15 13.81 -15.81 14.48
C GLY A 15 12.80 -16.48 15.43
N VAL A 16 12.77 -16.08 16.70
CA VAL A 16 11.77 -16.57 17.67
C VAL A 16 10.36 -16.23 17.21
N SER A 17 10.13 -15.02 16.69
CA SER A 17 8.81 -14.62 16.19
C SER A 17 8.38 -15.39 14.94
N LEU A 18 9.31 -15.79 14.07
CA LEU A 18 9.00 -16.61 12.90
C LEU A 18 8.55 -18.01 13.32
N VAL A 19 9.17 -18.60 14.34
CA VAL A 19 8.75 -19.91 14.88
C VAL A 19 7.38 -19.79 15.55
N ALA A 20 7.19 -18.78 16.41
CA ALA A 20 5.95 -18.59 17.14
C ALA A 20 4.77 -18.15 16.23
N GLY A 21 5.07 -17.37 15.19
CA GLY A 21 4.13 -16.80 14.22
C GLY A 21 4.09 -17.53 12.88
N TRP A 22 4.65 -18.73 12.78
CA TRP A 22 4.73 -19.47 11.50
C TRP A 22 3.34 -19.72 10.90
N ARG A 23 2.36 -20.11 11.72
CA ARG A 23 0.98 -20.39 11.29
C ARG A 23 0.32 -19.18 10.61
N PRO A 24 0.14 -18.01 11.27
CA PRO A 24 -0.49 -16.87 10.63
C PRO A 24 0.28 -16.37 9.40
N LEU A 25 1.61 -16.48 9.39
CA LEU A 25 2.41 -16.14 8.22
C LEU A 25 2.11 -17.08 7.04
N ALA A 26 2.11 -18.39 7.27
CA ALA A 26 1.81 -19.39 6.25
C ALA A 26 0.36 -19.27 5.74
N ASP A 27 -0.59 -19.07 6.65
CA ASP A 27 -2.01 -18.90 6.31
C ASP A 27 -2.23 -17.63 5.47
N THR A 28 -1.52 -16.54 5.78
CA THR A 28 -1.57 -15.30 4.99
C THR A 28 -0.96 -15.48 3.61
N ILE A 29 0.18 -16.19 3.50
CA ILE A 29 0.78 -16.50 2.20
C ILE A 29 -0.16 -17.37 1.36
N ASN A 30 -0.75 -18.41 1.96
CA ASN A 30 -1.71 -19.28 1.30
C ASN A 30 -2.96 -18.49 0.85
N LEU A 31 -3.48 -17.60 1.69
CA LEU A 31 -4.58 -16.70 1.34
C LEU A 31 -4.21 -15.80 0.15
N SER A 32 -3.01 -15.22 0.14
CA SER A 32 -2.56 -14.35 -0.96
C SER A 32 -2.31 -15.08 -2.28
N LEU A 33 -1.97 -16.38 -2.23
CA LEU A 33 -1.79 -17.22 -3.42
C LEU A 33 -3.12 -17.75 -3.96
N SER A 34 -4.10 -17.98 -3.09
CA SER A 34 -5.40 -18.56 -3.44
C SER A 34 -6.48 -17.52 -3.77
N ASN A 35 -6.39 -16.33 -3.19
CA ASN A 35 -7.38 -15.27 -3.36
C ASN A 35 -6.77 -14.05 -4.05
N GLU A 36 -7.41 -13.66 -5.15
CA GLU A 36 -7.01 -12.56 -6.00
C GLU A 36 -6.96 -11.20 -5.31
N GLU A 37 -7.81 -10.99 -4.30
CA GLU A 37 -7.94 -9.75 -3.54
C GLU A 37 -6.69 -9.48 -2.68
N TYR A 38 -6.00 -10.54 -2.25
CA TYR A 38 -4.88 -10.49 -1.30
C TYR A 38 -3.49 -10.67 -1.92
N THR A 39 -3.40 -10.86 -3.25
CA THR A 39 -2.13 -11.10 -3.96
C THR A 39 -1.11 -9.97 -3.75
N HIS A 40 -1.57 -8.74 -3.55
CA HIS A 40 -0.71 -7.56 -3.33
C HIS A 40 0.19 -7.68 -2.07
N ILE A 41 -0.22 -8.47 -1.07
CA ILE A 41 0.53 -8.70 0.18
C ILE A 41 1.90 -9.32 -0.10
N LEU A 42 2.01 -10.18 -1.11
CA LEU A 42 3.27 -10.83 -1.50
C LEU A 42 4.34 -9.83 -1.94
N LEU A 43 3.94 -8.66 -2.44
CA LEU A 43 4.86 -7.60 -2.86
C LEU A 43 5.40 -6.78 -1.69
N ILE A 44 4.69 -6.75 -0.55
CA ILE A 44 5.00 -5.86 0.57
C ILE A 44 6.34 -6.22 1.20
N LEU A 45 6.59 -7.51 1.48
CA LEU A 45 7.83 -7.94 2.15
C LEU A 45 9.09 -7.64 1.30
N PRO A 46 9.16 -7.99 0.00
CA PRO A 46 10.29 -7.58 -0.86
C PRO A 46 10.49 -6.06 -0.92
N LEU A 47 9.40 -5.28 -0.98
CA LEU A 47 9.47 -3.82 -1.03
C LEU A 47 10.02 -3.23 0.28
N VAL A 48 9.59 -3.71 1.44
CA VAL A 48 10.13 -3.29 2.74
C VAL A 48 11.63 -3.59 2.82
N VAL A 49 12.04 -4.80 2.44
CA VAL A 49 13.46 -5.21 2.45
C VAL A 49 14.27 -4.32 1.52
N ALA A 50 13.78 -4.04 0.31
CA ALA A 50 14.44 -3.15 -0.63
C ALA A 50 14.57 -1.71 -0.09
N LEU A 51 13.52 -1.16 0.51
CA LEU A 51 13.54 0.18 1.10
C LEU A 51 14.55 0.28 2.26
N ILE A 52 14.57 -0.71 3.15
CA ILE A 52 15.56 -0.75 4.25
C ILE A 52 16.99 -0.92 3.68
N ALA A 53 17.17 -1.71 2.63
CA ALA A 53 18.47 -1.93 2.00
C ALA A 53 19.02 -0.66 1.32
N LEU A 54 18.16 0.18 0.74
CA LEU A 54 18.54 1.48 0.16
C LEU A 54 19.08 2.43 1.26
N ASP A 55 18.48 2.42 2.44
CA ASP A 55 18.85 3.27 3.57
C ASP A 55 19.74 2.59 4.61
N ARG A 56 20.39 1.47 4.26
CA ARG A 56 21.22 0.66 5.18
C ARG A 56 22.37 1.41 5.86
N HIS A 57 22.78 2.55 5.31
CA HIS A 57 23.83 3.40 5.89
C HIS A 57 23.39 4.00 7.23
N ILE A 58 22.08 4.23 7.42
CA ILE A 58 21.49 4.76 8.66
C ILE A 58 21.66 3.74 9.80
N LEU A 59 21.64 2.44 9.50
CA LEU A 59 21.90 1.38 10.48
C LEU A 59 23.34 1.37 11.03
N LYS A 60 24.24 2.20 10.45
CA LYS A 60 25.62 2.38 10.91
C LYS A 60 25.76 3.53 11.91
N SER A 61 24.72 4.28 12.26
CA SER A 61 24.81 5.22 13.39
C SER A 61 24.95 4.45 14.71
N GLN A 62 25.40 5.12 15.79
CA GLN A 62 25.47 4.45 17.09
C GLN A 62 24.04 4.20 17.61
N PRO A 63 23.66 2.96 17.93
CA PRO A 63 22.33 2.69 18.45
C PRO A 63 22.20 3.25 19.86
N GLU A 64 21.35 4.26 20.04
CA GLU A 64 20.80 4.59 21.36
C GLU A 64 19.57 3.72 21.60
N ALA A 65 19.48 3.04 22.74
CA ALA A 65 18.38 2.11 23.00
C ALA A 65 17.03 2.86 23.06
N GLY A 66 16.13 2.54 22.12
CA GLY A 66 14.76 3.04 22.05
C GLY A 66 13.82 2.28 22.98
N PHE A 67 14.26 2.10 24.23
CA PHE A 67 13.72 1.09 25.14
C PHE A 67 12.22 1.23 25.36
N GLN A 68 11.72 2.45 25.62
CA GLN A 68 10.31 2.68 25.91
C GLN A 68 9.39 2.40 24.71
N GLY A 69 9.75 2.89 23.51
CA GLY A 69 8.93 2.70 22.31
C GLY A 69 8.91 1.26 21.83
N GLY A 70 10.06 0.57 21.87
CA GLY A 70 10.16 -0.84 21.52
C GLY A 70 9.36 -1.73 22.49
N VAL A 71 9.50 -1.51 23.80
CA VAL A 71 8.75 -2.25 24.83
C VAL A 71 7.25 -2.01 24.68
N ALA A 72 6.79 -0.78 24.44
CA ALA A 72 5.37 -0.50 24.24
C ALA A 72 4.77 -1.29 23.07
N LEU A 73 5.48 -1.37 21.94
CA LEU A 73 5.04 -2.15 20.77
C LEU A 73 5.08 -3.66 21.03
N LEU A 74 6.08 -4.17 21.73
CA LEU A 74 6.16 -5.58 22.12
C LEU A 74 5.03 -5.95 23.10
N MET A 75 4.71 -5.08 24.04
CA MET A 75 3.57 -5.25 24.95
C MET A 75 2.23 -5.20 24.20
N ALA A 76 2.09 -4.30 23.22
CA ALA A 76 0.91 -4.26 22.35
C ALA A 76 0.78 -5.56 21.53
N SER A 77 1.88 -6.06 20.96
CA SER A 77 1.90 -7.37 20.29
C SER A 77 1.45 -8.49 21.22
N ALA A 78 2.01 -8.56 22.43
CA ALA A 78 1.62 -9.55 23.42
C ALA A 78 0.12 -9.46 23.80
N ALA A 79 -0.42 -8.26 23.96
CA ALA A 79 -1.84 -8.02 24.23
C ALA A 79 -2.74 -8.47 23.07
N VAL A 80 -2.32 -8.27 21.81
CA VAL A 80 -3.07 -8.78 20.65
C VAL A 80 -3.00 -10.31 20.60
N VAL A 81 -1.84 -10.93 20.89
CA VAL A 81 -1.72 -12.39 20.98
C VAL A 81 -2.63 -12.96 22.07
N THR A 82 -2.69 -12.35 23.25
CA THR A 82 -3.58 -12.81 24.31
C THR A 82 -5.04 -12.65 23.91
N LEU A 83 -5.42 -11.54 23.25
CA LEU A 83 -6.76 -11.36 22.71
C LEU A 83 -7.13 -12.41 21.67
N VAL A 84 -6.20 -12.79 20.78
CA VAL A 84 -6.45 -13.83 19.76
C VAL A 84 -6.60 -15.22 20.36
N ARG A 85 -5.87 -15.52 21.45
CA ARG A 85 -5.86 -16.84 22.09
C ARG A 85 -6.97 -17.04 23.12
N TRP A 86 -7.31 -15.97 23.85
CA TRP A 86 -8.20 -16.02 25.02
C TRP A 86 -9.39 -15.08 24.90
N GLY A 87 -9.49 -14.31 23.82
CA GLY A 87 -10.59 -13.41 23.57
C GLY A 87 -11.85 -14.12 23.07
N PRO A 88 -12.84 -13.34 22.64
CA PRO A 88 -14.06 -13.91 22.06
C PRO A 88 -13.71 -14.72 20.80
N GLY A 89 -14.48 -15.76 20.50
CA GLY A 89 -14.32 -16.57 19.30
C GLY A 89 -14.57 -15.75 18.03
N PHE A 90 -13.58 -14.99 17.59
CA PHE A 90 -13.64 -14.18 16.39
C PHE A 90 -13.80 -15.06 15.14
N HIS A 91 -14.38 -14.48 14.09
CA HIS A 91 -14.41 -15.12 12.78
C HIS A 91 -12.97 -15.39 12.29
N PRO A 92 -12.71 -16.52 11.58
CA PRO A 92 -11.34 -16.93 11.23
C PRO A 92 -10.50 -15.89 10.47
N ASP A 93 -11.13 -15.06 9.63
CA ASP A 93 -10.44 -13.99 8.90
C ASP A 93 -9.95 -12.88 9.83
N VAL A 94 -10.78 -12.43 10.78
CA VAL A 94 -10.42 -11.44 11.80
C VAL A 94 -9.32 -12.00 12.69
N GLN A 95 -9.40 -13.28 13.05
CA GLN A 95 -8.38 -13.94 13.84
C GLN A 95 -7.03 -13.95 13.11
N LEU A 96 -7.02 -14.25 11.81
CA LEU A 96 -5.81 -14.21 10.97
C LEU A 96 -5.24 -12.79 10.88
N SER A 97 -6.09 -11.79 10.63
CA SER A 97 -5.68 -10.37 10.59
C SER A 97 -5.05 -9.92 11.91
N LEU A 98 -5.67 -10.24 13.05
CA LEU A 98 -5.15 -9.88 14.36
C LEU A 98 -3.84 -10.62 14.68
N ALA A 99 -3.73 -11.89 14.31
CA ALA A 99 -2.50 -12.66 14.49
C ALA A 99 -1.34 -12.11 13.65
N MET A 100 -1.60 -11.72 12.39
CA MET A 100 -0.60 -11.04 11.56
C MET A 100 -0.26 -9.64 12.07
N LEU A 101 -1.24 -8.90 12.57
CA LEU A 101 -0.99 -7.60 13.21
C LEU A 101 -0.06 -7.76 14.42
N ALA A 102 -0.29 -8.76 15.27
CA ALA A 102 0.60 -9.04 16.40
C ALA A 102 2.03 -9.36 15.94
N LEU A 103 2.19 -10.14 14.88
CA LEU A 103 3.50 -10.49 14.31
C LEU A 103 4.22 -9.26 13.74
N VAL A 104 3.51 -8.40 13.00
CA VAL A 104 4.07 -7.15 12.46
C VAL A 104 4.45 -6.19 13.59
N LEU A 105 3.59 -6.01 14.60
CA LEU A 105 3.91 -5.20 15.77
C LEU A 105 5.14 -5.73 16.53
N TRP A 106 5.31 -7.05 16.59
CA TRP A 106 6.52 -7.66 17.15
C TRP A 106 7.75 -7.29 16.33
N TRP A 107 7.71 -7.41 15.00
CA TRP A 107 8.85 -7.07 14.14
C TRP A 107 9.24 -5.59 14.25
N VAL A 108 8.26 -4.69 14.24
CA VAL A 108 8.51 -3.25 14.41
C VAL A 108 9.01 -2.96 15.82
N GLY A 109 8.40 -3.54 16.86
CA GLY A 109 8.81 -3.36 18.26
C GLY A 109 10.22 -3.87 18.53
N ALA A 110 10.56 -5.06 18.02
CA ALA A 110 11.90 -5.63 18.10
C ALA A 110 12.93 -4.75 17.37
N PHE A 111 12.57 -4.20 16.21
CA PHE A 111 13.44 -3.27 15.49
C PHE A 111 13.72 -2.01 16.31
N VAL A 112 12.68 -1.35 16.83
CA VAL A 112 12.79 -0.14 17.66
C VAL A 112 13.58 -0.41 18.94
N PHE A 113 13.34 -1.55 19.58
CA PHE A 113 14.03 -1.98 20.79
C PHE A 113 15.53 -2.17 20.56
N CYS A 114 15.93 -2.78 19.43
CA CYS A 114 17.33 -3.08 19.14
C CYS A 114 18.11 -1.91 18.53
N PHE A 115 17.49 -1.14 17.63
CA PHE A 115 18.18 -0.10 16.83
C PHE A 115 17.95 1.33 17.33
N GLY A 116 16.95 1.55 18.17
CA GLY A 116 16.70 2.86 18.75
C GLY A 116 15.62 3.68 18.06
N SER A 117 15.12 4.68 18.79
CA SER A 117 14.09 5.60 18.30
C SER A 117 14.60 6.48 17.16
N GLU A 118 15.87 6.87 17.17
CA GLU A 118 16.47 7.72 16.14
C GLU A 118 16.50 7.01 14.78
N VAL A 119 17.11 5.81 14.72
CA VAL A 119 17.15 4.97 13.51
C VAL A 119 15.74 4.63 13.02
N SER A 120 14.84 4.33 13.95
CA SER A 120 13.46 3.99 13.62
C SER A 120 12.67 5.17 13.06
N ARG A 121 12.94 6.41 13.48
CA ARG A 121 12.33 7.61 12.89
C ARG A 121 12.77 7.82 11.46
N SER A 122 14.04 7.55 11.15
CA SER A 122 14.53 7.60 9.77
C SER A 122 13.93 6.52 8.88
N LEU A 123 13.59 5.35 9.44
CA LEU A 123 12.95 4.23 8.76
C LEU A 123 11.45 4.11 9.06
N LEU A 124 10.79 5.21 9.43
CA LEU A 124 9.38 5.20 9.80
C LEU A 124 8.49 4.69 8.66
N PHE A 125 8.78 5.10 7.42
CA PHE A 125 7.99 4.68 6.26
C PHE A 125 8.07 3.16 6.04
N PRO A 126 9.25 2.51 5.89
CA PRO A 126 9.32 1.05 5.75
C PRO A 126 8.69 0.28 6.92
N LEU A 127 8.86 0.78 8.16
CA LEU A 127 8.28 0.15 9.35
C LEU A 127 6.76 0.24 9.38
N CYS A 128 6.18 1.39 9.04
CA CYS A 128 4.73 1.52 8.91
C CYS A 128 4.20 0.77 7.69
N PHE A 129 4.99 0.67 6.62
CA PHE A 129 4.61 -0.04 5.40
C PHE A 129 4.48 -1.56 5.63
N LEU A 130 5.15 -2.14 6.62
CA LEU A 130 4.92 -3.53 7.06
C LEU A 130 3.47 -3.81 7.50
N LEU A 131 2.71 -2.79 7.92
CA LEU A 131 1.29 -2.97 8.27
C LEU A 131 0.45 -3.43 7.08
N TRP A 132 0.89 -3.17 5.84
CA TRP A 132 0.24 -3.68 4.63
C TRP A 132 0.40 -5.19 4.43
N LEU A 133 1.21 -5.86 5.26
CA LEU A 133 1.30 -7.31 5.30
C LEU A 133 0.09 -7.94 6.02
N VAL A 134 -0.63 -7.16 6.82
CA VAL A 134 -1.81 -7.62 7.55
C VAL A 134 -2.97 -7.75 6.57
N PRO A 135 -3.54 -8.95 6.36
CA PRO A 135 -4.69 -9.10 5.48
C PRO A 135 -5.89 -8.35 6.08
N PHE A 136 -6.61 -7.59 5.24
CA PHE A 136 -7.85 -6.95 5.69
C PHE A 136 -8.92 -8.02 5.96
N PRO A 137 -9.62 -7.95 7.11
CA PRO A 137 -10.83 -8.72 7.33
C PRO A 137 -11.85 -8.49 6.21
N THR A 138 -12.62 -9.52 5.89
CA THR A 138 -13.62 -9.52 4.81
C THR A 138 -14.64 -8.40 4.95
N PHE A 139 -15.10 -8.09 6.16
CA PHE A 139 -16.06 -7.00 6.39
C PHE A 139 -15.51 -5.62 6.01
N ILE A 140 -14.20 -5.37 6.24
CA ILE A 140 -13.52 -4.14 5.83
C ILE A 140 -13.35 -4.13 4.33
N LEU A 141 -12.88 -5.26 3.77
CA LEU A 141 -12.62 -5.39 2.35
C LEU A 141 -13.90 -5.21 1.53
N ASP A 142 -15.00 -5.83 1.92
CA ASP A 142 -16.31 -5.69 1.26
C ASP A 142 -16.85 -4.26 1.36
N TRP A 143 -16.57 -3.55 2.47
CA TRP A 143 -16.92 -2.13 2.58
C TRP A 143 -16.14 -1.26 1.59
N ILE A 144 -14.82 -1.48 1.47
CA ILE A 144 -13.97 -0.81 0.48
C ILE A 144 -14.44 -1.13 -0.94
N ILE A 145 -14.73 -2.40 -1.23
CA ILE A 145 -15.20 -2.85 -2.54
C ILE A 145 -16.50 -2.15 -2.92
N ARG A 146 -17.47 -2.07 -2.00
CA ARG A 146 -18.73 -1.35 -2.24
C ARG A 146 -18.51 0.14 -2.53
N LEU A 147 -17.58 0.77 -1.81
CA LEU A 147 -17.22 2.17 -2.06
C LEU A 147 -16.62 2.35 -3.47
N LEU A 148 -15.69 1.47 -3.86
CA LEU A 148 -15.09 1.48 -5.20
C LEU A 148 -16.15 1.23 -6.28
N GLN A 149 -17.05 0.27 -6.10
CA GLN A 149 -18.12 -0.05 -7.05
C GLN A 149 -19.03 1.16 -7.27
N ARG A 150 -19.53 1.80 -6.20
CA ARG A 150 -20.40 2.98 -6.29
C ARG A 150 -19.70 4.14 -7.00
N GLY A 151 -18.47 4.46 -6.60
CA GLY A 151 -17.71 5.54 -7.22
C GLY A 151 -17.41 5.26 -8.70
N SER A 152 -17.13 4.01 -9.05
CA SER A 152 -16.83 3.61 -10.43
C SER A 152 -18.09 3.62 -11.30
N ALA A 153 -19.23 3.17 -10.76
CA ALA A 153 -20.53 3.23 -11.44
C ALA A 153 -20.91 4.67 -11.74
N PHE A 154 -20.77 5.57 -10.74
CA PHE A 154 -21.01 6.99 -10.91
C PHE A 154 -20.06 7.61 -11.96
N THR A 155 -18.77 7.27 -11.91
CA THR A 155 -17.82 7.77 -12.91
C THR A 155 -18.15 7.27 -14.32
N ALA A 156 -18.54 6.01 -14.47
CA ALA A 156 -18.95 5.46 -15.76
C ALA A 156 -20.23 6.14 -16.28
N TRP A 157 -21.22 6.39 -15.41
CA TRP A 157 -22.42 7.17 -15.74
C TRP A 157 -22.05 8.55 -16.28
N LEU A 158 -21.18 9.29 -15.59
CA LEU A 158 -20.71 10.61 -16.03
C LEU A 158 -20.02 10.56 -17.39
N LEU A 159 -19.23 9.51 -17.66
CA LEU A 159 -18.58 9.31 -18.95
C LEU A 159 -19.60 9.06 -20.07
N PHE A 160 -20.62 8.24 -19.84
CA PHE A 160 -21.70 8.03 -20.82
C PHE A 160 -22.47 9.32 -21.13
N GLU A 161 -22.84 10.06 -20.08
CA GLU A 161 -23.53 11.34 -20.22
C GLU A 161 -22.68 12.34 -21.01
N SER A 162 -21.37 12.42 -20.73
CA SER A 162 -20.45 13.33 -21.42
C SER A 162 -20.31 13.07 -22.92
N VAL A 163 -20.56 11.84 -23.38
CA VAL A 163 -20.53 11.43 -24.80
C VAL A 163 -21.93 11.45 -25.42
N GLY A 164 -22.97 11.86 -24.67
CA GLY A 164 -24.35 11.99 -25.16
C GLY A 164 -25.09 10.65 -25.30
N ILE A 165 -24.64 9.61 -24.60
CA ILE A 165 -25.30 8.30 -24.61
C ILE A 165 -26.33 8.26 -23.48
N PRO A 166 -27.62 7.98 -23.77
CA PRO A 166 -28.63 7.83 -22.74
C PRO A 166 -28.20 6.77 -21.73
N VAL A 167 -28.11 7.12 -20.46
CA VAL A 167 -27.75 6.19 -19.39
C VAL A 167 -28.61 6.43 -18.17
N SER A 168 -29.13 5.35 -17.59
CA SER A 168 -29.82 5.37 -16.30
C SER A 168 -28.98 4.60 -15.29
N GLN A 169 -28.77 5.19 -14.11
CA GLN A 169 -28.07 4.54 -13.01
C GLN A 169 -29.06 4.23 -11.89
N ASP A 170 -29.17 2.96 -11.50
CA ASP A 170 -29.89 2.51 -10.32
C ASP A 170 -28.93 1.70 -9.42
N GLY A 171 -28.41 2.36 -8.39
CA GLY A 171 -27.39 1.79 -7.51
C GLY A 171 -26.12 1.37 -8.26
N LEU A 172 -25.92 0.05 -8.40
CA LEU A 172 -24.79 -0.56 -9.11
C LEU A 172 -25.13 -0.98 -10.55
N PHE A 173 -26.37 -0.77 -10.99
CA PHE A 173 -26.82 -1.07 -12.35
C PHE A 173 -26.74 0.18 -13.22
N LEU A 174 -26.12 0.03 -14.39
CA LEU A 174 -26.06 1.04 -15.45
C LEU A 174 -26.81 0.51 -16.67
N THR A 175 -27.93 1.14 -17.01
CA THR A 175 -28.72 0.79 -18.18
C THR A 175 -28.40 1.74 -19.31
N VAL A 176 -27.87 1.20 -20.41
CA VAL A 176 -27.59 1.91 -21.66
C VAL A 176 -28.37 1.22 -22.80
N PRO A 177 -28.58 1.87 -23.97
CA PRO A 177 -29.33 1.26 -25.06
C PRO A 177 -28.77 -0.12 -25.44
N GLY A 178 -29.61 -1.15 -25.31
CA GLY A 178 -29.29 -2.52 -25.68
C GLY A 178 -28.61 -3.37 -24.59
N VAL A 179 -28.20 -2.81 -23.44
CA VAL A 179 -27.62 -3.62 -22.34
C VAL A 179 -27.78 -2.96 -20.96
N THR A 180 -28.04 -3.78 -19.95
CA THR A 180 -27.93 -3.41 -18.55
C THR A 180 -26.67 -4.03 -17.96
N LEU A 181 -25.82 -3.20 -17.36
CA LEU A 181 -24.53 -3.58 -16.82
C LEU A 181 -24.59 -3.51 -15.30
N GLU A 182 -24.31 -4.62 -14.64
CA GLU A 182 -24.11 -4.65 -13.20
C GLU A 182 -22.62 -4.46 -12.89
N VAL A 183 -22.30 -3.49 -12.03
CA VAL A 183 -20.94 -3.34 -11.48
C VAL A 183 -20.74 -4.37 -10.38
N ALA A 184 -20.61 -5.64 -10.78
CA ALA A 184 -20.39 -6.78 -9.89
C ALA A 184 -19.07 -6.67 -9.10
N LYS A 185 -18.87 -7.54 -8.10
CA LYS A 185 -17.66 -7.56 -7.26
C LYS A 185 -16.38 -7.66 -8.09
N GLU A 186 -16.43 -8.46 -9.14
CA GLU A 186 -15.34 -8.65 -10.12
C GLU A 186 -14.98 -7.35 -10.88
N CYS A 187 -15.93 -6.43 -11.03
CA CYS A 187 -15.71 -5.13 -11.67
C CYS A 187 -15.16 -4.07 -10.72
N SER A 188 -15.04 -4.35 -9.42
CA SER A 188 -14.46 -3.40 -8.44
C SER A 188 -12.98 -3.10 -8.68
N SER A 189 -12.29 -3.98 -9.42
CA SER A 189 -10.86 -3.86 -9.71
C SER A 189 -9.98 -3.71 -8.47
N ILE A 190 -10.44 -4.21 -7.30
CA ILE A 190 -9.79 -4.02 -5.99
C ILE A 190 -8.30 -4.38 -6.00
N ARG A 191 -7.93 -5.52 -6.62
CA ARG A 191 -6.54 -5.93 -6.81
C ARG A 191 -5.70 -4.84 -7.46
N SER A 192 -6.15 -4.33 -8.62
CA SER A 192 -5.41 -3.29 -9.35
C SER A 192 -5.39 -1.95 -8.61
N SER A 193 -6.45 -1.62 -7.87
CA SER A 193 -6.52 -0.40 -7.06
C SER A 193 -5.53 -0.44 -5.89
N LEU A 194 -5.42 -1.59 -5.21
CA LEU A 194 -4.44 -1.80 -4.15
C LEU A 194 -3.00 -1.76 -4.69
N ILE A 195 -2.74 -2.39 -5.84
CA ILE A 195 -1.43 -2.29 -6.51
C ILE A 195 -1.09 -0.85 -6.87
N LEU A 196 -2.05 -0.07 -7.39
CA LEU A 196 -1.85 1.35 -7.70
C LEU A 196 -1.49 2.14 -6.45
N ILE A 197 -2.23 1.96 -5.34
CA ILE A 197 -1.99 2.66 -4.08
C ILE A 197 -0.62 2.28 -3.50
N VAL A 198 -0.32 0.98 -3.39
CA VAL A 198 0.96 0.46 -2.89
C VAL A 198 2.13 1.01 -3.71
N THR A 199 2.04 0.92 -5.04
CA THR A 199 3.07 1.42 -5.94
C THR A 199 3.24 2.92 -5.78
N THR A 200 2.14 3.67 -5.67
CA THR A 200 2.16 5.11 -5.47
C THR A 200 2.82 5.50 -4.14
N MET A 201 2.56 4.78 -3.06
CA MET A 201 3.20 5.00 -1.76
C MET A 201 4.71 4.83 -1.84
N VAL A 202 5.18 3.74 -2.47
CA VAL A 202 6.61 3.48 -2.67
C VAL A 202 7.24 4.54 -3.57
N MET A 203 6.63 4.86 -4.70
CA MET A 203 7.14 5.88 -5.62
C MET A 203 7.18 7.26 -4.96
N ALA A 204 6.15 7.64 -4.20
CA ALA A 204 6.13 8.90 -3.47
C ALA A 204 7.27 8.95 -2.44
N GLN A 205 7.53 7.86 -1.72
CA GLN A 205 8.64 7.78 -0.77
C GLN A 205 10.00 7.93 -1.46
N LEU A 206 10.19 7.31 -2.62
CA LEU A 206 11.47 7.31 -3.36
C LEU A 206 11.73 8.62 -4.11
N PHE A 207 10.70 9.25 -4.68
CA PHE A 207 10.86 10.38 -5.60
C PHE A 207 10.57 11.77 -5.01
N LEU A 208 9.86 11.85 -3.88
CA LEU A 208 9.53 13.12 -3.22
C LEU A 208 10.23 13.23 -1.86
N ARG A 209 10.54 14.46 -1.45
CA ARG A 209 11.09 14.74 -0.11
C ARG A 209 10.03 15.26 0.85
N SER A 210 9.17 16.15 0.39
CA SER A 210 8.17 16.81 1.24
C SER A 210 7.07 15.82 1.68
N PRO A 211 6.82 15.65 3.00
CA PRO A 211 5.78 14.75 3.48
C PRO A 211 4.39 15.17 3.00
N TRP A 212 4.12 16.49 2.89
CA TRP A 212 2.86 16.98 2.34
C TRP A 212 2.63 16.54 0.90
N ARG A 213 3.67 16.61 0.04
CA ARG A 213 3.57 16.20 -1.36
C ARG A 213 3.42 14.70 -1.51
N LYS A 214 4.07 13.92 -0.64
CA LYS A 214 3.86 12.47 -0.54
C LYS A 214 2.40 12.17 -0.24
N THR A 215 1.85 12.78 0.82
CA THR A 215 0.45 12.61 1.21
C THR A 215 -0.49 13.01 0.08
N LEU A 216 -0.22 14.12 -0.62
CA LEU A 216 -1.05 14.59 -1.73
C LEU A 216 -1.13 13.56 -2.87
N VAL A 217 0.00 13.00 -3.31
CA VAL A 217 -0.01 11.99 -4.39
C VAL A 217 -0.66 10.69 -3.95
N ILE A 218 -0.39 10.25 -2.72
CA ILE A 218 -1.01 9.05 -2.16
C ILE A 218 -2.53 9.24 -2.05
N ALA A 219 -2.97 10.41 -1.58
CA ALA A 219 -4.39 10.76 -1.51
C ALA A 219 -5.03 10.83 -2.90
N ALA A 220 -4.30 11.33 -3.91
CA ALA A 220 -4.77 11.37 -5.30
C ALA A 220 -4.88 9.97 -5.95
N ALA A 221 -4.14 8.96 -5.47
CA ALA A 221 -4.22 7.60 -5.98
C ALA A 221 -5.61 6.96 -5.74
N VAL A 222 -6.28 7.32 -4.65
CA VAL A 222 -7.61 6.82 -4.30
C VAL A 222 -8.68 7.23 -5.32
N PRO A 223 -8.96 8.53 -5.58
CA PRO A 223 -9.91 8.93 -6.61
C PRO A 223 -9.44 8.51 -8.00
N LEU A 224 -8.14 8.51 -8.27
CA LEU A 224 -7.61 8.01 -9.54
C LEU A 224 -7.95 6.53 -9.77
N SER A 225 -7.93 5.70 -8.72
CA SER A 225 -8.31 4.28 -8.81
C SER A 225 -9.78 4.10 -9.21
N VAL A 226 -10.66 4.95 -8.67
CA VAL A 226 -12.10 4.98 -8.99
C VAL A 226 -12.32 5.47 -10.42
N VAL A 227 -11.67 6.56 -10.81
CA VAL A 227 -11.79 7.14 -12.16
C VAL A 227 -11.30 6.15 -13.23
N LYS A 228 -10.14 5.54 -12.99
CA LYS A 228 -9.58 4.47 -13.82
C LYS A 228 -10.58 3.33 -14.02
N ASN A 229 -11.25 2.92 -12.95
CA ASN A 229 -12.19 1.82 -13.03
C ASN A 229 -13.50 2.20 -13.73
N GLY A 230 -14.01 3.42 -13.51
CA GLY A 230 -15.14 3.97 -14.27
C GLY A 230 -14.84 4.03 -15.77
N LEU A 231 -13.64 4.48 -16.14
CA LEU A 231 -13.16 4.47 -17.54
C LEU A 231 -13.12 3.04 -18.12
N ARG A 232 -12.68 2.06 -17.33
CA ARG A 232 -12.71 0.65 -17.74
C ARG A 232 -14.13 0.17 -18.00
N ILE A 233 -15.07 0.41 -17.09
CA ILE A 233 -16.48 0.01 -17.23
C ILE A 233 -17.07 0.64 -18.50
N PHE A 234 -16.91 1.96 -18.67
CA PHE A 234 -17.35 2.68 -19.87
C PHE A 234 -16.76 2.08 -21.15
N THR A 235 -15.45 1.82 -21.18
CA THR A 235 -14.77 1.30 -22.37
C THR A 235 -15.27 -0.10 -22.72
N ILE A 236 -15.38 -1.01 -21.76
CA ILE A 236 -15.85 -2.38 -21.98
C ILE A 236 -17.30 -2.37 -22.48
N ALA A 237 -18.15 -1.53 -21.89
CA ALA A 237 -19.54 -1.36 -22.30
C ALA A 237 -19.70 -0.83 -23.73
N MET A 238 -18.89 0.17 -24.11
CA MET A 238 -18.89 0.74 -25.45
C MET A 238 -18.42 -0.27 -26.50
N LEU A 239 -17.38 -1.03 -26.20
CA LEU A 239 -16.91 -2.11 -27.07
C LEU A 239 -17.94 -3.23 -27.17
N GLY A 240 -18.58 -3.60 -26.05
CA GLY A 240 -19.61 -4.62 -25.98
C GLY A 240 -20.87 -4.30 -26.79
N THR A 241 -21.30 -3.04 -26.77
CA THR A 241 -22.53 -2.60 -27.45
C THR A 241 -22.34 -2.25 -28.91
N ARG A 242 -21.15 -1.74 -29.30
CA ARG A 242 -20.93 -1.20 -30.66
C ARG A 242 -19.99 -2.03 -31.53
N VAL A 243 -19.14 -2.87 -30.95
CA VAL A 243 -18.13 -3.63 -31.70
C VAL A 243 -18.47 -5.11 -31.68
N ASP A 244 -18.48 -5.72 -30.49
CA ASP A 244 -18.75 -7.14 -30.34
C ASP A 244 -19.23 -7.46 -28.91
N PRO A 245 -20.39 -8.12 -28.72
CA PRO A 245 -20.89 -8.48 -27.40
C PRO A 245 -19.93 -9.37 -26.59
N GLY A 246 -19.02 -10.09 -27.24
CA GLY A 246 -17.99 -10.90 -26.62
C GLY A 246 -16.96 -10.08 -25.82
N TYR A 247 -16.90 -8.76 -25.93
CA TYR A 247 -16.12 -7.93 -24.99
C TYR A 247 -16.71 -7.92 -23.56
N LEU A 248 -18.00 -8.20 -23.40
CA LEU A 248 -18.68 -8.25 -22.10
C LEU A 248 -18.37 -9.56 -21.35
N THR A 249 -18.16 -10.66 -22.06
CA THR A 249 -17.94 -12.01 -21.48
C THR A 249 -16.55 -12.59 -21.74
N GLY A 250 -15.79 -11.99 -22.66
CA GLY A 250 -14.52 -12.51 -23.16
C GLY A 250 -13.30 -12.12 -22.33
N ARG A 251 -12.12 -12.44 -22.87
CA ARG A 251 -10.81 -12.28 -22.20
C ARG A 251 -10.47 -10.85 -21.80
N PHE A 252 -10.98 -9.86 -22.53
CA PHE A 252 -10.78 -8.43 -22.23
C PHE A 252 -11.50 -7.99 -20.95
N HIS A 253 -12.63 -8.61 -20.62
CA HIS A 253 -13.31 -8.38 -19.34
C HIS A 253 -12.41 -8.77 -18.16
N HIS A 254 -11.77 -9.94 -18.22
CA HIS A 254 -10.95 -10.47 -17.12
C HIS A 254 -9.52 -9.88 -17.08
N ASN A 255 -8.87 -9.69 -18.23
CA ASN A 255 -7.45 -9.28 -18.30
C ASN A 255 -7.23 -7.80 -18.62
N GLY A 256 -8.29 -7.05 -18.98
CA GLY A 256 -8.16 -5.65 -19.39
C GLY A 256 -7.69 -4.72 -18.25
N GLY A 257 -7.78 -5.14 -16.99
CA GLY A 257 -7.40 -4.34 -15.83
C GLY A 257 -5.95 -3.82 -15.84
N VAL A 258 -5.03 -4.56 -16.45
CA VAL A 258 -3.61 -4.18 -16.56
C VAL A 258 -3.42 -2.93 -17.43
N VAL A 259 -4.17 -2.82 -18.54
CA VAL A 259 -4.06 -1.66 -19.45
C VAL A 259 -4.45 -0.38 -18.71
N PHE A 260 -5.59 -0.39 -18.01
CA PHE A 260 -6.04 0.77 -17.25
C PHE A 260 -5.13 1.06 -16.04
N LEU A 261 -4.52 0.03 -15.43
CA LEU A 261 -3.50 0.22 -14.39
C LEU A 261 -2.28 0.96 -14.94
N LEU A 262 -1.78 0.60 -16.13
CA LEU A 262 -0.66 1.29 -16.77
C LEU A 262 -0.99 2.76 -17.06
N VAL A 263 -2.19 3.05 -17.57
CA VAL A 263 -2.66 4.43 -17.78
C VAL A 263 -2.66 5.21 -16.46
N ALA A 264 -3.19 4.63 -15.38
CA ALA A 264 -3.19 5.30 -14.08
C ALA A 264 -1.77 5.49 -13.52
N LEU A 265 -0.85 4.54 -13.73
CA LEU A 265 0.55 4.68 -13.34
C LEU A 265 1.25 5.81 -14.10
N ILE A 266 0.93 6.01 -15.39
CA ILE A 266 1.44 7.15 -16.16
C ILE A 266 0.95 8.46 -15.52
N VAL A 267 -0.33 8.56 -15.16
CA VAL A 267 -0.88 9.73 -14.47
C VAL A 267 -0.17 9.97 -13.14
N VAL A 268 0.03 8.93 -12.32
CA VAL A 268 0.80 9.03 -11.07
C VAL A 268 2.24 9.51 -11.32
N PHE A 269 2.90 8.98 -12.35
CA PHE A 269 4.26 9.39 -12.71
C PHE A 269 4.32 10.87 -13.13
N VAL A 270 3.35 11.34 -13.91
CA VAL A 270 3.23 12.76 -14.28
C VAL A 270 3.00 13.63 -13.05
N LEU A 271 2.10 13.23 -12.13
CA LEU A 271 1.87 13.96 -10.88
C LEU A 271 3.14 14.04 -10.02
N LEU A 272 3.86 12.92 -9.87
CA LEU A 272 5.14 12.87 -9.18
C LEU A 272 6.16 13.80 -9.84
N TRP A 273 6.25 13.80 -11.17
CA TRP A 273 7.17 14.65 -11.90
C TRP A 273 6.86 16.14 -11.73
N ILE A 274 5.59 16.54 -11.79
CA ILE A 274 5.13 17.92 -11.54
C ILE A 274 5.49 18.34 -10.11
N LEU A 275 5.14 17.53 -9.12
CA LEU A 275 5.41 17.85 -7.72
C LEU A 275 6.90 17.84 -7.38
N ARG A 276 7.69 16.99 -8.03
CA ARG A 276 9.15 16.97 -7.89
C ARG A 276 9.77 18.21 -8.52
N ARG A 277 9.26 18.70 -9.66
CA ARG A 277 9.71 19.98 -10.24
C ARG A 277 9.47 21.15 -9.30
N GLY A 278 8.33 21.16 -8.61
CA GLY A 278 8.07 22.15 -7.57
C GLY A 278 9.01 22.05 -6.35
N GLU A 279 9.83 20.99 -6.21
CA GLU A 279 10.84 20.86 -5.13
C GLU A 279 12.17 21.57 -5.52
N GLY A 280 12.22 22.24 -6.68
CA GLY A 280 13.43 22.83 -7.28
C GLY A 280 14.13 23.94 -6.48
N GLN A 281 15.47 23.86 -6.50
CA GLN A 281 16.56 24.76 -6.01
C GLN A 281 16.73 25.09 -4.51
N ALA A 282 15.74 24.97 -3.63
CA ALA A 282 15.97 25.30 -2.21
C ALA A 282 16.86 24.29 -1.44
N SER A 283 17.11 23.09 -2.00
CA SER A 283 17.69 21.96 -1.24
C SER A 283 19.07 21.47 -1.66
N ILE A 284 19.66 21.96 -2.76
CA ILE A 284 21.05 21.62 -3.12
C ILE A 284 22.01 22.41 -2.21
N ALA A 285 21.73 23.68 -1.93
CA ALA A 285 22.49 24.49 -0.98
C ALA A 285 22.43 23.94 0.46
N ALA A 286 21.29 23.39 0.89
CA ALA A 286 21.13 22.87 2.25
C ALA A 286 21.88 21.53 2.51
N ARG A 287 22.23 20.77 1.46
CA ARG A 287 23.00 19.51 1.58
C ARG A 287 24.49 19.65 1.28
N PHE A 288 24.91 20.76 0.65
CA PHE A 288 26.32 21.04 0.32
C PHE A 288 26.88 22.32 0.99
N GLY A 289 26.05 23.10 1.69
CA GLY A 289 26.42 24.37 2.31
C GLY A 289 26.99 24.27 3.74
N SER A 290 27.28 23.07 4.25
CA SER A 290 28.04 22.90 5.50
C SER A 290 29.54 22.66 5.28
N VAL A 291 30.03 22.77 4.03
CA VAL A 291 31.47 22.90 3.78
C VAL A 291 31.81 24.39 3.86
N VAL A 292 32.00 24.86 5.09
CA VAL A 292 32.73 26.09 5.39
C VAL A 292 34.11 25.98 4.71
N PRO A 293 34.52 26.91 3.83
CA PRO A 293 35.93 27.02 3.49
C PRO A 293 36.64 27.48 4.75
N LEU A 294 37.54 26.65 5.29
CA LEU A 294 38.47 27.07 6.32
C LEU A 294 39.25 28.28 5.78
N GLU A 295 39.05 29.40 6.45
CA GLU A 295 39.86 30.61 6.35
C GLU A 295 41.33 30.21 6.51
N SER A 296 42.10 30.35 5.44
CA SER A 296 43.55 30.18 5.48
C SER A 296 44.15 31.42 6.13
N THR A 297 44.38 31.35 7.43
CA THR A 297 45.32 32.24 8.11
C THR A 297 46.74 31.89 7.65
N HIS A 298 47.27 32.69 6.72
CA HIS A 298 48.70 32.89 6.49
C HIS A 298 48.86 34.25 5.81
N ASP A 299 49.00 35.29 6.63
CA ASP A 299 50.20 36.15 6.70
C ASP A 299 49.96 37.31 7.70
#